data_AF-A0A7S3S346-F1
#
_entry.id   AF-A0A7S3S346-F1
#
_cell.length_a   1.000
_cell.length_b   1.000
_cell.length_c   1.000
_cell.angle_alpha   90.00
_cell.angle_beta   90.00
_cell.angle_gamma   90.00
#
_symmetry.space_group_name_H-M   'P 1'
#
loop_
_entity.id
_entity.type
_entity.pdbx_description
1 polymer ?
#
loop_
_entity_poly.entity_id
_entity_poly.type
_entity_poly.pdbx_seq_one_letter_code
_entity_poly.pdbx_strand_id
1 'polypeptide(L)'
;LSLSLCMGCGISQEAPVAQHDTKPIEKPSTAAPAAPAPTHASPPAYAPPPPATEAASSPPAGGSKTVMILFGPPGAGKGSHAPKIVDAFKIPQLSTGDMLRAAVAAGTEVGKQAKSIMESGGLVSDELVVSIIRERIKEDDCSGGFILDGFPRTLE
;
A
#
# COMPACT_ATOMS: atom_id res chain seq x y z
N LEU A 1 52.00 2.51 -60.59
CA LEU A 1 51.71 1.27 -61.36
C LEU A 1 50.43 0.69 -60.77
N SER A 2 49.30 0.91 -61.41
CA SER A 2 48.65 -0.03 -62.35
C SER A 2 47.62 -0.86 -61.57
N LEU A 3 46.30 -0.68 -61.78
CA LEU A 3 45.49 -1.42 -62.78
C LEU A 3 45.75 -2.94 -62.70
N SER A 4 44.80 -3.86 -62.66
CA SER A 4 43.41 -3.86 -63.13
C SER A 4 42.80 -5.25 -62.80
N LEU A 5 41.47 -5.31 -62.76
CA LEU A 5 40.50 -6.40 -62.97
C LEU A 5 40.92 -7.88 -63.10
N CYS A 6 40.10 -8.75 -62.48
CA CYS A 6 39.47 -9.96 -63.04
C CYS A 6 38.21 -10.23 -62.17
N MET A 7 36.94 -10.12 -62.56
CA MET A 7 36.13 -10.59 -63.71
C MET A 7 35.58 -12.02 -63.53
N GLY A 8 34.24 -12.11 -63.43
CA GLY A 8 33.41 -13.30 -63.64
C GLY A 8 33.05 -14.07 -62.35
N CYS A 9 31.86 -14.64 -62.17
CA CYS A 9 30.65 -14.76 -62.99
C CYS A 9 29.59 -15.46 -62.09
N GLY A 10 28.30 -15.20 -62.30
CA GLY A 10 27.28 -16.24 -62.04
C GLY A 10 25.99 -15.81 -61.34
N ILE A 11 24.92 -15.81 -62.15
CA ILE A 11 23.58 -16.39 -61.89
C ILE A 11 22.74 -15.78 -60.74
N SER A 12 21.72 -14.98 -61.06
CA SER A 12 20.36 -15.38 -61.48
C SER A 12 19.35 -15.28 -60.33
N GLN A 13 18.37 -14.41 -60.55
CA GLN A 13 16.94 -14.46 -60.16
C GLN A 13 16.45 -13.24 -59.35
N GLU A 14 15.62 -12.45 -60.04
CA GLU A 14 14.60 -11.58 -59.46
C GLU A 14 13.72 -12.36 -58.48
N ALA A 15 13.44 -11.76 -57.33
CA ALA A 15 12.23 -12.04 -56.55
C ALA A 15 11.62 -10.69 -56.12
N PRO A 16 10.30 -10.52 -56.29
CA PRO A 16 9.66 -9.21 -56.25
C PRO A 16 9.55 -8.61 -54.85
N VAL A 17 9.72 -7.29 -54.77
CA VAL A 17 9.36 -6.49 -53.59
C VAL A 17 7.83 -6.48 -53.49
N ALA A 18 7.28 -7.23 -52.55
CA ALA A 18 5.86 -7.19 -52.24
C ALA A 18 5.55 -5.84 -51.57
N GLN A 19 4.84 -4.97 -52.31
CA GLN A 19 4.19 -3.80 -51.77
C GLN A 19 3.14 -4.27 -50.74
N HIS A 20 3.43 -4.07 -49.46
CA HIS A 20 2.41 -4.23 -48.43
C HIS A 20 1.64 -2.91 -48.32
N ASP A 21 0.46 -2.90 -48.94
CA ASP A 21 -0.63 -1.97 -48.64
C ASP A 21 -0.87 -1.91 -47.12
N THR A 22 -0.43 -0.82 -46.48
CA THR A 22 -0.77 -0.54 -45.08
C THR A 22 -2.23 -0.06 -45.02
N LYS A 23 -3.16 -1.01 -44.99
CA LYS A 23 -4.55 -0.77 -44.60
C LYS A 23 -4.57 -0.38 -43.10
N PRO A 24 -5.38 0.60 -42.67
CA PRO A 24 -5.49 0.97 -41.26
C PRO A 24 -5.91 -0.23 -40.41
N ILE A 25 -5.17 -0.49 -39.34
CA ILE A 25 -5.51 -1.52 -38.34
C ILE A 25 -6.70 -0.98 -37.52
N GLU A 26 -7.90 -1.42 -37.86
CA GLU A 26 -9.08 -1.26 -37.03
C GLU A 26 -8.89 -2.11 -35.75
N LYS A 27 -8.86 -1.46 -34.59
CA LYS A 27 -8.68 -2.13 -33.30
C LYS A 27 -9.90 -3.02 -33.01
N PRO A 28 -9.73 -4.32 -32.71
CA PRO A 28 -10.84 -5.13 -32.23
C PRO A 28 -11.23 -4.67 -30.82
N SER A 29 -12.44 -4.12 -30.71
CA SER A 29 -13.13 -3.86 -29.45
C SER A 29 -13.69 -5.18 -28.92
N THR A 30 -12.91 -5.88 -28.11
CA THR A 30 -13.44 -6.97 -27.27
C THR A 30 -12.96 -6.74 -25.85
N ALA A 31 -13.84 -6.17 -25.03
CA ALA A 31 -13.64 -6.10 -23.59
C ALA A 31 -13.55 -7.53 -23.04
N ALA A 32 -12.40 -7.88 -22.47
CA ALA A 32 -12.28 -9.06 -21.65
C ALA A 32 -13.22 -8.91 -20.43
N PRO A 33 -13.96 -9.96 -20.02
CA PRO A 33 -14.77 -9.88 -18.81
C PRO A 33 -13.84 -9.63 -17.62
N ALA A 34 -14.17 -8.62 -16.81
CA ALA A 34 -13.51 -8.34 -15.56
C ALA A 34 -13.50 -9.62 -14.71
N ALA A 35 -12.32 -10.03 -14.25
CA ALA A 35 -12.21 -11.09 -13.26
C ALA A 35 -13.12 -10.76 -12.06
N PRO A 36 -13.85 -11.74 -11.49
CA PRO A 36 -14.69 -11.49 -10.33
C PRO A 36 -13.83 -10.89 -9.21
N ALA A 37 -14.28 -9.77 -8.65
CA ALA A 37 -13.63 -9.16 -7.51
C ALA A 37 -13.42 -10.23 -6.42
N PRO A 38 -12.23 -10.31 -5.80
CA PRO A 38 -12.04 -11.19 -4.66
C PRO A 38 -13.10 -10.80 -3.62
N THR A 39 -13.90 -11.78 -3.20
CA THR A 39 -14.83 -11.60 -2.10
C THR A 39 -14.00 -11.27 -0.86
N HIS A 40 -13.91 -9.97 -0.57
CA HIS A 40 -13.27 -9.46 0.63
C HIS A 40 -14.05 -9.99 1.82
N ALA A 41 -13.57 -11.08 2.42
CA ALA A 41 -13.86 -11.34 3.82
C ALA A 41 -13.47 -10.07 4.57
N SER A 42 -14.45 -9.44 5.22
CA SER A 42 -14.23 -8.24 6.01
C SER A 42 -13.04 -8.50 6.95
N PRO A 43 -11.98 -7.66 6.93
CA PRO A 43 -10.92 -7.80 7.91
C PRO A 43 -11.53 -7.70 9.32
N PRO A 44 -10.95 -8.38 10.33
CA PRO A 44 -11.49 -8.35 11.68
C PRO A 44 -11.71 -6.89 12.09
N ALA A 45 -12.86 -6.63 12.73
CA ALA A 45 -13.13 -5.33 13.33
C ALA A 45 -11.91 -4.94 14.17
N TYR A 46 -11.49 -3.68 14.06
CA TYR A 46 -10.52 -3.12 15.00
C TYR A 46 -11.04 -3.44 16.40
N ALA A 47 -10.41 -4.40 17.06
CA ALA A 47 -10.65 -4.63 18.47
C ALA A 47 -10.05 -3.40 19.13
N PRO A 48 -10.87 -2.56 19.80
CA PRO A 48 -10.30 -1.52 20.62
C PRO A 48 -9.28 -2.20 21.56
N PRO A 49 -8.11 -1.59 21.79
CA PRO A 49 -7.13 -2.14 22.71
C PRO A 49 -7.85 -2.49 24.02
N PRO A 50 -7.46 -3.59 24.69
CA PRO A 50 -8.10 -4.00 25.92
C PRO A 50 -8.14 -2.82 26.91
N PRO A 51 -9.21 -2.68 27.70
CA PRO A 51 -9.33 -1.60 28.68
C PRO A 51 -8.08 -1.57 29.57
N ALA A 52 -7.68 -0.36 29.98
CA ALA A 52 -6.43 -0.02 30.67
C ALA A 52 -6.09 -0.84 31.96
N THR A 53 -6.94 -1.77 32.34
CA THR A 53 -6.76 -2.71 33.45
C THR A 53 -6.02 -4.01 33.10
N GLU A 54 -5.82 -4.35 31.82
CA GLU A 54 -5.06 -5.56 31.41
C GLU A 54 -3.68 -5.27 30.80
N ALA A 55 -3.29 -4.01 30.67
CA ALA A 55 -1.94 -3.62 30.31
C ALA A 55 -1.01 -3.80 31.51
N ALA A 56 -0.16 -4.82 31.45
CA ALA A 56 0.87 -5.09 32.44
C ALA A 56 1.72 -3.84 32.73
N SER A 57 1.82 -3.52 34.04
CA SER A 57 2.82 -2.67 34.70
C SER A 57 3.07 -1.29 34.10
N SER A 58 2.82 -0.27 34.93
CA SER A 58 3.33 1.10 34.83
C SER A 58 4.60 1.25 33.96
N PRO A 59 4.66 2.26 33.07
CA PRO A 59 5.78 2.44 32.17
C PRO A 59 7.10 2.46 32.95
N PRO A 60 8.18 1.85 32.44
CA PRO A 60 9.49 1.93 33.08
C PRO A 60 9.87 3.41 33.21
N ALA A 61 9.90 3.90 34.45
CA ALA A 61 10.34 5.24 34.78
C ALA A 61 11.81 5.40 34.31
N GLY A 62 12.01 6.17 33.23
CA GLY A 62 13.34 6.56 32.74
C GLY A 62 13.79 5.98 31.39
N GLY A 63 12.90 5.40 30.56
CA GLY A 63 13.25 4.92 29.21
C GLY A 63 13.07 5.96 28.10
N SER A 64 13.93 5.93 27.07
CA SER A 64 13.71 6.66 25.81
C SER A 64 12.44 6.16 25.11
N LYS A 65 11.55 7.09 24.72
CA LYS A 65 10.35 6.76 23.94
C LYS A 65 10.74 6.10 22.61
N THR A 66 10.17 4.92 22.32
CA THR A 66 10.45 4.19 21.08
C THR A 66 9.34 4.42 20.05
N VAL A 67 9.64 5.18 19.00
CA VAL A 67 8.72 5.36 17.86
C VAL A 67 9.26 4.54 16.69
N MET A 68 8.48 3.56 16.22
CA MET A 68 8.85 2.73 15.09
C MET A 68 7.85 2.86 13.94
N ILE A 69 8.34 2.82 12.71
CA ILE A 69 7.50 2.87 11.50
C ILE A 69 7.59 1.52 10.78
N LEU A 70 6.44 0.91 10.54
CA LEU A 70 6.28 -0.31 9.75
C LEU A 70 5.75 0.06 8.37
N PHE A 71 6.58 -0.21 7.35
CA PHE A 71 6.24 0.05 5.96
C PHE A 71 6.52 -1.17 5.07
N GLY A 72 5.78 -1.28 3.98
CA GLY A 72 5.95 -2.33 2.96
C GLY A 72 4.70 -2.52 2.11
N PRO A 73 4.79 -3.17 0.94
CA PRO A 73 3.63 -3.43 0.09
C PRO A 73 2.59 -4.34 0.80
N PRO A 74 1.35 -4.39 0.30
CA PRO A 74 0.39 -5.42 0.70
C PRO A 74 1.02 -6.81 0.53
N GLY A 75 0.82 -7.70 1.50
CA GLY A 75 1.43 -9.04 1.47
C GLY A 75 2.89 -9.13 1.93
N ALA A 76 3.56 -8.03 2.28
CA ALA A 76 4.95 -8.05 2.80
C ALA A 76 5.11 -8.69 4.20
N GLY A 77 4.04 -9.25 4.78
CA GLY A 77 4.09 -9.91 6.09
C GLY A 77 4.09 -8.96 7.30
N LYS A 78 3.71 -7.68 7.14
CA LYS A 78 3.60 -6.73 8.27
C LYS A 78 2.67 -7.25 9.37
N GLY A 79 1.48 -7.75 9.01
CA GLY A 79 0.54 -8.33 9.96
C GLY A 79 1.06 -9.56 10.70
N SER A 80 2.06 -10.25 10.15
CA SER A 80 2.71 -11.40 10.82
C SER A 80 3.84 -10.98 11.78
N HIS A 81 4.48 -9.83 11.53
CA HIS A 81 5.60 -9.34 12.32
C HIS A 81 5.18 -8.32 13.39
N ALA A 82 4.20 -7.46 13.10
CA ALA A 82 3.77 -6.41 14.00
C ALA A 82 3.35 -6.95 15.39
N PRO A 83 2.58 -8.04 15.53
CA PRO A 83 2.25 -8.59 16.84
C PRO A 83 3.48 -9.02 17.64
N LYS A 84 4.46 -9.65 16.99
CA LYS A 84 5.72 -10.08 17.63
C LYS A 84 6.53 -8.89 18.15
N ILE A 85 6.50 -7.79 17.42
CA ILE A 85 7.15 -6.54 17.82
C ILE A 85 6.42 -5.93 19.01
N VAL A 86 5.08 -5.84 18.97
CA VAL A 86 4.25 -5.36 20.09
C VAL A 86 4.58 -6.18 21.35
N ASP A 87 4.67 -7.50 21.22
CA ASP A 87 5.01 -8.40 22.33
C ASP A 87 6.42 -8.18 22.89
N ALA A 88 7.40 -7.90 22.02
CA ALA A 88 8.80 -7.71 22.40
C ALA A 88 9.08 -6.34 23.03
N PHE A 89 8.48 -5.27 22.47
CA PHE A 89 8.74 -3.89 22.89
C PHE A 89 7.68 -3.32 23.82
N LYS A 90 6.54 -4.01 24.01
CA LYS A 90 5.41 -3.58 24.84
C LYS A 90 4.89 -2.18 24.48
N ILE A 91 4.86 -1.90 23.18
CA ILE A 91 4.32 -0.66 22.60
C ILE A 91 3.16 -0.99 21.65
N PRO A 92 2.09 -0.19 21.63
CA PRO A 92 0.93 -0.44 20.78
C PRO A 92 1.24 -0.25 19.29
N GLN A 93 0.50 -0.98 18.45
CA GLN A 93 0.47 -0.77 17.00
C GLN A 93 -0.67 0.18 16.62
N LEU A 94 -0.32 1.28 15.96
CA LEU A 94 -1.23 2.27 15.40
C LEU A 94 -1.30 2.07 13.88
N SER A 95 -2.23 1.22 13.45
CA SER A 95 -2.54 0.99 12.04
C SER A 95 -3.54 2.03 11.55
N THR A 96 -3.14 2.88 10.61
CA THR A 96 -4.02 3.94 10.08
C THR A 96 -5.27 3.37 9.43
N GLY A 97 -5.13 2.26 8.71
CA GLY A 97 -6.26 1.56 8.09
C GLY A 97 -7.24 0.98 9.10
N ASP A 98 -6.78 0.49 10.26
CA ASP A 98 -7.67 -0.02 11.31
C ASP A 98 -8.35 1.11 12.08
N MET A 99 -7.60 2.17 12.45
CA MET A 99 -8.15 3.33 13.14
C MET A 99 -9.24 4.04 12.31
N LEU A 100 -9.03 4.19 11.00
CA LEU A 100 -10.04 4.76 10.10
C LEU A 100 -11.30 3.88 10.03
N ARG A 101 -11.14 2.55 9.91
CA ARG A 101 -12.27 1.61 9.95
C ARG A 101 -13.04 1.67 11.27
N ALA A 102 -12.33 1.81 12.39
CA ALA A 102 -12.94 2.00 13.71
C ALA A 102 -13.72 3.31 13.80
N ALA A 103 -13.14 4.41 13.33
CA ALA A 103 -13.79 5.72 13.29
C ALA A 103 -15.06 5.71 12.45
N VAL A 104 -15.06 5.00 11.31
CA VAL A 104 -16.23 4.74 10.45
C VAL A 104 -17.30 3.97 11.21
N ALA A 105 -16.92 2.88 11.87
CA ALA A 105 -17.85 2.05 12.65
C ALA A 105 -18.48 2.81 13.83
N ALA A 106 -17.71 3.69 14.48
CA ALA A 106 -18.16 4.54 15.57
C ALA A 106 -19.00 5.74 15.11
N GLY A 107 -19.08 6.01 13.80
CA GLY A 107 -19.86 7.13 13.25
C GLY A 107 -19.33 8.52 13.60
N THR A 108 -18.03 8.63 13.92
CA THR A 108 -17.35 9.90 14.20
C THR A 108 -17.34 10.80 12.97
N GLU A 109 -17.17 12.12 13.14
CA GLU A 109 -17.08 13.05 12.00
C GLU A 109 -15.94 12.67 11.04
N VAL A 110 -14.78 12.31 11.60
CA VAL A 110 -13.64 11.80 10.84
C VAL A 110 -13.98 10.50 10.12
N GLY A 111 -14.70 9.59 10.78
CA GLY A 111 -15.20 8.35 10.19
C GLY A 111 -16.16 8.57 9.03
N LYS A 112 -17.06 9.54 9.11
CA LYS A 112 -17.99 9.88 8.01
C LYS A 112 -17.24 10.37 6.77
N GLN A 113 -16.24 11.22 6.96
CA GLN A 113 -15.38 11.70 5.88
C GLN A 113 -14.55 10.57 5.28
N ALA A 114 -13.92 9.76 6.14
CA ALA A 114 -13.12 8.61 5.72
C ALA A 114 -13.95 7.57 4.95
N LYS A 115 -15.19 7.31 5.37
CA LYS A 115 -16.10 6.36 4.73
C LYS A 115 -16.26 6.64 3.23
N SER A 116 -16.62 7.88 2.88
CA SER A 116 -16.85 8.28 1.49
C SER A 116 -15.58 8.14 0.63
N ILE A 117 -14.41 8.44 1.19
CA ILE A 117 -13.12 8.35 0.48
C ILE A 117 -12.72 6.88 0.30
N MET A 118 -12.85 6.07 1.34
CA MET A 118 -12.50 4.65 1.31
C MET A 118 -13.40 3.85 0.37
N GLU A 119 -14.70 4.15 0.33
CA GLU A 119 -15.66 3.51 -0.58
C GLU A 119 -15.39 3.84 -2.06
N SER A 120 -14.84 5.02 -2.36
CA SER A 120 -14.43 5.41 -3.72
C SER A 120 -13.04 4.92 -4.11
N GLY A 121 -12.32 4.23 -3.22
CA GLY A 121 -10.95 3.78 -3.45
C GLY A 121 -9.92 4.92 -3.43
N GLY A 122 -10.31 6.10 -2.94
CA GLY A 122 -9.43 7.27 -2.82
C GLY A 122 -8.45 7.14 -1.66
N LEU A 123 -7.44 8.01 -1.68
CA LEU A 123 -6.51 8.17 -0.56
C LEU A 123 -7.10 9.16 0.44
N VAL A 124 -7.12 8.76 1.71
CA VAL A 124 -7.51 9.64 2.83
C VAL A 124 -6.42 10.70 3.01
N SER A 125 -6.81 11.96 3.23
CA SER A 125 -5.86 13.06 3.37
C SER A 125 -4.96 12.89 4.59
N ASP A 126 -3.71 13.33 4.47
CA ASP A 126 -2.73 13.24 5.55
C ASP A 126 -3.18 14.01 6.80
N GLU A 127 -3.83 15.16 6.63
CA GLU A 127 -4.39 15.97 7.72
C GLU A 127 -5.38 15.17 8.59
N LEU A 128 -6.24 14.40 7.93
CA LEU A 128 -7.25 13.58 8.58
C LEU A 128 -6.58 12.41 9.31
N VAL A 129 -5.59 11.76 8.69
CA VAL A 129 -4.81 10.68 9.31
C VAL A 129 -4.02 11.18 10.52
N VAL A 130 -3.35 12.34 10.40
CA VAL A 130 -2.60 13.00 11.48
C VAL A 130 -3.53 13.36 12.64
N SER A 131 -4.76 13.79 12.38
CA SER A 131 -5.72 14.10 13.43
C SER A 131 -6.03 12.88 14.32
N ILE A 132 -6.30 11.73 13.70
CA ILE A 132 -6.55 10.47 14.40
C ILE A 132 -5.30 10.00 15.17
N ILE A 133 -4.14 10.04 14.53
CA ILE A 133 -2.89 9.65 15.19
C ILE A 133 -2.64 10.55 16.41
N ARG A 134 -2.83 11.86 16.28
CA ARG A 134 -2.61 12.85 17.36
C ARG A 134 -3.51 12.59 18.56
N GLU A 135 -4.74 12.14 18.34
CA GLU A 135 -5.63 11.75 19.43
C GLU A 135 -5.15 10.44 20.07
N ARG A 136 -4.81 9.45 19.25
CA ARG A 136 -4.44 8.11 19.71
C ARG A 136 -3.13 8.06 20.52
N ILE A 137 -2.13 8.88 20.16
CA ILE A 137 -0.84 8.92 20.88
C ILE A 137 -0.92 9.56 22.27
N LYS A 138 -2.07 10.17 22.63
CA LYS A 138 -2.29 10.75 23.97
C LYS A 138 -2.70 9.70 25.01
N GLU A 139 -3.08 8.51 24.59
CA GLU A 139 -3.43 7.42 25.49
C GLU A 139 -2.20 6.92 26.26
N ASP A 140 -2.41 6.45 27.49
CA ASP A 140 -1.32 6.10 28.41
C ASP A 140 -0.44 4.94 27.89
N ASP A 141 -1.00 4.06 27.08
CA ASP A 141 -0.29 2.94 26.48
C ASP A 141 0.78 3.37 25.45
N CYS A 142 0.65 4.58 24.89
CA CYS A 142 1.61 5.19 23.96
C CYS A 142 2.75 5.95 24.67
N SER A 143 2.71 6.05 26.00
CA SER A 143 3.69 6.82 26.79
C SER A 143 5.13 6.32 26.61
N GLY A 144 5.31 5.01 26.49
CA GLY A 144 6.60 4.35 26.25
C GLY A 144 7.03 4.30 24.78
N GLY A 145 6.14 4.63 23.85
CA GLY A 145 6.37 4.48 22.42
C GLY A 145 5.18 3.87 21.69
N PHE A 146 5.30 3.74 20.37
CA PHE A 146 4.26 3.16 19.51
C PHE A 146 4.84 2.79 18.14
N ILE A 147 4.10 1.94 17.43
CA ILE A 147 4.40 1.52 16.07
C ILE A 147 3.41 2.21 15.12
N LEU A 148 3.88 2.96 14.13
CA LEU A 148 3.04 3.46 13.04
C LEU A 148 3.05 2.47 11.89
N ASP A 149 1.89 1.90 11.54
CA ASP A 149 1.75 1.03 10.37
C ASP A 149 0.97 1.75 9.27
N GLY A 150 1.61 1.91 8.12
CA GLY A 150 0.96 2.46 6.92
C GLY A 150 0.92 3.99 6.85
N PHE A 151 1.74 4.69 7.64
CA PHE A 151 1.94 6.14 7.60
C PHE A 151 3.37 6.52 8.04
N PRO A 152 3.99 7.56 7.46
CA PRO A 152 3.52 8.37 6.33
C PRO A 152 3.55 7.62 5.00
N ARG A 153 2.68 8.02 4.06
CA ARG A 153 2.63 7.47 2.68
C ARG A 153 3.34 8.38 1.67
N THR A 154 3.57 9.61 2.06
CA THR A 154 4.09 10.77 1.31
C THR A 154 5.25 11.39 2.10
N LEU A 155 6.03 12.26 1.47
CA LEU A 155 7.19 12.93 2.09
C LEU A 155 6.93 14.39 2.48
N GLU A 156 5.69 14.85 2.34
CA GLU A 156 5.29 16.24 2.55
C GLU A 156 5.15 16.61 4.03
#